data_AF-A0AAV5A9G5-F1
#
_entry.id   AF-A0AAV5A9G5-F1
#
_cell.length_a   1.000
_cell.length_b   1.000
_cell.length_c   1.000
_cell.angle_alpha   90.00
_cell.angle_beta   90.00
_cell.angle_gamma   90.00
#
_symmetry.space_group_name_H-M   'P 1'
#
loop_
_entity.id
_entity.type
_entity.pdbx_description
1 polymer ?
#
loop_
_entity_poly.entity_id
_entity_poly.type
_entity_poly.pdbx_seq_one_letter_code
_entity_poly.pdbx_strand_id
1 'polypeptide(L)'
;MKVQYQFILKKKLTKPTRQNVKKDQEIISGQYDAEDRSLSSLIHQGLAPSLRLDLLPKSCVDVFVTILEEDGIEGCAASGIIAASTALANAGIEMYGLVTACSSIIVANEVWLDPTKTESERSQSSLILACMPALGTVTCLSQTGSMTAMHGTMSDAL
;
A
#
# COMPACT_ATOMS: atom_id res chain seq x y z
N MET A 1 18.46 7.02 6.47
CA MET A 1 18.69 5.55 6.36
C MET A 1 18.12 5.14 5.00
N LYS A 2 18.92 4.59 4.08
CA LYS A 2 18.42 4.23 2.73
C LYS A 2 17.80 2.84 2.82
N VAL A 3 16.48 2.75 2.85
CA VAL A 3 15.79 1.45 2.73
C VAL A 3 15.32 1.30 1.28
N GLN A 4 15.80 0.25 0.64
CA GLN A 4 15.53 -0.10 -0.75
C GLN A 4 14.53 -1.25 -0.74
N TYR A 5 13.33 -1.02 -1.30
CA TYR A 5 12.28 -2.03 -1.35
C TYR A 5 12.19 -2.61 -2.76
N GLN A 6 12.40 -3.93 -2.87
CA GLN A 6 12.27 -4.68 -4.11
C GLN A 6 10.99 -5.50 -4.10
N PHE A 7 10.11 -5.22 -5.06
CA PHE A 7 8.85 -5.94 -5.24
C PHE A 7 8.87 -6.76 -6.52
N ILE A 8 8.36 -7.99 -6.43
CA ILE A 8 8.16 -8.87 -7.60
C ILE A 8 6.66 -9.15 -7.74
N LEU A 9 6.03 -8.56 -8.74
CA LEU A 9 4.66 -8.89 -9.17
C LEU A 9 4.71 -10.14 -10.07
N LYS A 10 4.87 -11.33 -9.49
CA LYS A 10 4.76 -12.59 -10.25
C LYS A 10 3.29 -12.95 -10.47
N LYS A 11 2.81 -12.79 -11.70
CA LYS A 11 1.53 -13.34 -12.18
C LYS A 11 1.47 -14.84 -11.84
N LYS A 12 0.63 -15.20 -10.87
CA LYS A 12 0.43 -16.59 -10.42
C LYS A 12 -0.47 -17.30 -11.43
N LEU A 13 0.08 -17.64 -12.60
CA LEU A 13 -0.55 -18.61 -13.49
C LEU A 13 -0.33 -20.02 -12.95
N THR A 14 -1.44 -20.71 -12.75
CA THR A 14 -1.57 -22.06 -12.19
C THR A 14 -0.87 -23.12 -13.05
N LYS A 15 0.17 -23.77 -12.50
CA LYS A 15 0.42 -25.24 -12.47
C LYS A 15 1.82 -25.52 -11.87
N PRO A 16 2.00 -26.55 -11.03
CA PRO A 16 3.28 -26.83 -10.40
C PRO A 16 4.16 -27.60 -11.38
N THR A 17 5.29 -27.03 -11.79
CA THR A 17 6.34 -27.78 -12.46
C THR A 17 7.68 -27.27 -11.95
N ARG A 18 8.40 -28.18 -11.29
CA ARG A 18 9.80 -28.04 -10.90
C ARG A 18 10.60 -27.41 -12.06
N GLN A 19 11.36 -26.36 -11.77
CA GLN A 19 12.80 -26.39 -12.03
C GLN A 19 13.52 -25.18 -11.44
N ASN A 20 14.66 -25.51 -10.81
CA ASN A 20 15.76 -24.64 -10.44
C ASN A 20 16.16 -23.68 -11.57
N VAL A 21 16.33 -22.40 -11.26
CA VAL A 21 17.34 -21.54 -11.89
C VAL A 21 17.89 -20.59 -10.82
N LYS A 22 19.19 -20.72 -10.56
CA LYS A 22 20.04 -19.79 -9.79
C LYS A 22 20.35 -18.55 -10.64
N LYS A 23 20.66 -17.43 -9.97
CA LYS A 23 21.20 -16.13 -10.47
C LYS A 23 20.11 -15.19 -10.99
N ASP A 24 19.92 -13.96 -10.50
CA ASP A 24 20.86 -12.95 -9.96
C ASP A 24 20.28 -12.30 -8.69
N GLN A 25 20.73 -12.76 -7.53
CA GLN A 25 20.54 -12.06 -6.25
C GLN A 25 21.89 -11.47 -5.87
N GLU A 26 22.30 -10.40 -6.53
CA GLU A 26 23.48 -9.66 -6.12
C GLU A 26 23.08 -8.30 -5.54
N ILE A 27 23.30 -8.22 -4.22
CA ILE A 27 23.61 -7.04 -3.42
C ILE A 27 22.46 -6.07 -3.15
N ILE A 28 21.62 -6.38 -2.14
CA ILE A 28 21.36 -5.45 -1.02
C ILE A 28 21.15 -6.27 0.26
N SER A 29 22.21 -6.42 1.05
CA SER A 29 22.15 -6.90 2.42
C SER A 29 21.52 -5.81 3.30
N GLY A 30 20.23 -5.91 3.57
CA GLY A 30 19.53 -5.15 4.60
C GLY A 30 18.40 -6.04 5.13
N GLN A 31 18.27 -6.14 6.45
CA GLN A 31 17.21 -6.88 7.14
C GLN A 31 15.85 -6.71 6.41
N TYR A 32 15.20 -7.83 6.05
CA TYR A 32 13.79 -7.85 5.69
C TYR A 32 13.00 -8.00 6.99
N ASP A 33 12.69 -6.89 7.64
CA ASP A 33 11.93 -6.93 8.90
C ASP A 33 10.44 -7.20 8.60
N ALA A 34 9.70 -7.72 9.58
CA ALA A 34 8.30 -8.14 9.39
C ALA A 34 7.40 -6.98 8.91
N GLU A 35 7.72 -5.76 9.32
CA GLU A 35 7.04 -4.52 8.92
C GLU A 35 7.18 -4.26 7.41
N ASP A 36 8.34 -4.56 6.83
CA ASP A 36 8.61 -4.38 5.40
C ASP A 36 7.72 -5.30 4.55
N ARG A 37 7.49 -6.53 5.02
CA ARG A 37 6.60 -7.48 4.33
C ARG A 37 5.15 -7.00 4.36
N SER A 38 4.72 -6.39 5.45
CA SER A 38 3.35 -5.87 5.62
C SER A 38 3.12 -4.65 4.72
N LEU A 39 4.05 -3.69 4.74
CA LEU A 39 4.03 -2.51 3.87
C LEU A 39 4.04 -2.92 2.40
N SER A 40 4.89 -3.89 2.08
CA SER A 40 4.98 -4.48 0.77
C SER A 40 3.61 -5.01 0.34
N SER A 41 3.04 -5.97 1.08
CA SER A 41 1.72 -6.54 0.77
C SER A 41 0.65 -5.46 0.57
N LEU A 42 0.66 -4.42 1.40
CA LEU A 42 -0.30 -3.33 1.36
C LEU A 42 -0.20 -2.51 0.06
N ILE A 43 1.01 -2.12 -0.35
CA ILE A 43 1.24 -1.41 -1.61
C ILE A 43 0.79 -2.26 -2.80
N HIS A 44 1.13 -3.56 -2.79
CA HIS A 44 0.70 -4.48 -3.83
C HIS A 44 -0.81 -4.63 -3.90
N GLN A 45 -1.49 -4.77 -2.75
CA GLN A 45 -2.95 -4.85 -2.71
C GLN A 45 -3.62 -3.56 -3.16
N GLY A 46 -3.03 -2.39 -2.88
CA GLY A 46 -3.53 -1.10 -3.35
C GLY A 46 -3.38 -0.89 -4.86
N LEU A 47 -2.29 -1.37 -5.47
CA LEU A 47 -1.97 -1.18 -6.89
C LEU A 47 -2.49 -2.31 -7.80
N ALA A 48 -2.63 -3.53 -7.31
CA ALA A 48 -3.16 -4.65 -8.09
C ALA A 48 -4.50 -4.35 -8.80
N PRO A 49 -5.51 -3.73 -8.14
CA PRO A 49 -6.79 -3.43 -8.79
C PRO A 49 -6.72 -2.23 -9.75
N SER A 50 -5.69 -1.39 -9.69
CA SER A 50 -5.53 -0.26 -10.61
C SER A 50 -4.84 -0.63 -11.92
N LEU A 51 -4.14 -1.77 -11.97
CA LEU A 51 -3.40 -2.22 -13.14
C LEU A 51 -4.27 -3.11 -14.04
N ARG A 52 -4.20 -2.88 -15.37
CA ARG A 52 -4.87 -3.76 -16.35
C ARG A 52 -3.99 -4.97 -16.68
N LEU A 53 -3.93 -5.94 -15.77
CA LEU A 53 -3.11 -7.15 -15.91
C LEU A 53 -3.47 -8.05 -17.12
N ASP A 54 -4.63 -7.81 -17.73
CA ASP A 54 -5.11 -8.51 -18.92
C ASP A 54 -4.33 -8.12 -20.19
N LEU A 55 -3.91 -6.85 -20.29
CA LEU A 55 -3.12 -6.36 -21.42
C LEU A 55 -1.63 -6.74 -21.33
N LEU A 56 -1.19 -7.24 -20.17
CA LEU A 56 0.21 -7.53 -19.86
C LEU A 56 0.44 -9.04 -19.55
N PRO A 57 0.21 -9.96 -20.51
CA PRO A 57 0.32 -11.40 -20.24
C PRO A 57 1.77 -11.92 -20.13
N LYS A 58 2.75 -11.19 -20.66
CA LYS A 58 4.18 -11.56 -20.64
C LYS A 58 5.09 -10.50 -20.00
N SER A 59 4.49 -9.46 -19.43
CA SER A 59 5.25 -8.35 -18.84
C SER A 59 5.38 -8.55 -17.33
N CYS A 60 6.55 -8.25 -16.79
CA CYS A 60 6.78 -8.11 -15.36
C CYS A 60 6.93 -6.61 -15.08
N VAL A 61 6.21 -6.12 -14.07
CA VAL A 61 6.31 -4.74 -13.63
C VAL A 61 6.91 -4.76 -12.24
N ASP A 62 8.14 -4.27 -12.12
CA ASP A 62 8.84 -4.18 -10.84
C ASP A 62 8.84 -2.72 -10.40
N VAL A 63 8.29 -2.48 -9.22
CA VAL A 63 8.18 -1.14 -8.63
C VAL A 63 9.13 -1.07 -7.46
N PHE A 64 9.99 -0.05 -7.48
CA PHE A 64 10.95 0.24 -6.41
C PHE A 64 10.56 1.56 -5.77
N VAL A 65 10.23 1.51 -4.49
CA VAL A 65 9.96 2.70 -3.68
C VAL A 65 11.14 2.89 -2.74
N THR A 66 11.76 4.06 -2.80
CA THR A 66 12.83 4.44 -1.86
C THR A 66 12.29 5.55 -0.98
N ILE A 67 12.20 5.26 0.31
CA ILE A 67 11.80 6.25 1.32
C ILE A 67 13.07 7.00 1.73
N LEU A 68 13.08 8.32 1.50
CA LEU A 68 14.21 9.18 1.87
C LEU A 68 14.08 9.63 3.34
N GLU A 69 12.84 9.92 3.74
CA GLU A 69 12.45 10.40 5.05
C GLU A 69 11.07 9.85 5.37
N GLU A 70 10.85 9.52 6.64
CA GLU A 70 9.62 8.93 7.14
C GLU A 70 9.21 9.63 8.43
N ASP A 71 7.99 10.13 8.45
CA ASP A 71 7.39 10.76 9.63
C ASP A 71 6.14 9.99 10.10
N GLY A 72 6.19 8.66 9.99
CA GLY A 72 5.12 7.73 10.39
C GLY A 72 4.93 6.62 9.36
N ILE A 73 4.76 5.39 9.85
CA ILE A 73 4.64 4.19 9.01
C ILE A 73 3.37 4.26 8.16
N GLU A 74 2.26 4.72 8.75
CA GLU A 74 0.98 4.80 8.04
C GLU A 74 1.00 5.83 6.91
N GLY A 75 1.60 7.01 7.14
CA GLY A 75 1.74 8.06 6.12
C GLY A 75 2.72 7.67 5.02
N CYS A 76 3.78 6.93 5.38
CA CYS A 76 4.75 6.44 4.43
C CYS A 76 4.16 5.43 3.45
N ALA A 77 3.31 4.52 3.95
CA ALA A 77 2.58 3.57 3.11
C ALA A 77 1.66 4.26 2.10
N ALA A 78 0.90 5.25 2.56
CA ALA A 78 0.00 6.03 1.73
C ALA A 78 0.77 6.78 0.62
N SER A 79 1.84 7.48 1.00
CA SER A 79 2.70 8.22 0.08
C SER A 79 3.39 7.28 -0.93
N GLY A 80 3.83 6.10 -0.49
CA GLY A 80 4.45 5.08 -1.33
C GLY A 80 3.50 4.57 -2.43
N ILE A 81 2.23 4.32 -2.09
CA ILE A 81 1.20 3.92 -3.07
C ILE A 81 1.00 5.02 -4.12
N ILE A 82 0.88 6.28 -3.69
CA ILE A 82 0.66 7.42 -4.59
C ILE A 82 1.86 7.62 -5.51
N ALA A 83 3.08 7.59 -4.96
CA ALA A 83 4.32 7.73 -5.72
C ALA A 83 4.48 6.59 -6.74
N ALA A 84 4.21 5.34 -6.33
CA ALA A 84 4.21 4.21 -7.24
C ALA A 84 3.17 4.35 -8.35
N SER A 85 1.94 4.74 -8.02
CA SER A 85 0.86 4.91 -9.01
C SER A 85 1.20 5.99 -10.04
N THR A 86 1.78 7.12 -9.61
CA THR A 86 2.18 8.20 -10.51
C THR A 86 3.36 7.80 -11.38
N ALA A 87 4.33 7.07 -10.83
CA ALA A 87 5.46 6.52 -11.60
C ALA A 87 4.98 5.53 -12.69
N LEU A 88 4.04 4.64 -12.37
CA LEU A 88 3.46 3.70 -13.33
C LEU A 88 2.71 4.42 -14.46
N ALA A 89 1.91 5.44 -14.12
CA ALA A 89 1.22 6.26 -15.11
C ALA A 89 2.19 7.02 -16.02
N ASN A 90 3.26 7.58 -15.44
CA ASN A 90 4.31 8.27 -16.21
C ASN A 90 5.13 7.31 -17.09
N ALA A 91 5.31 6.06 -16.67
CA ALA A 91 5.95 5.02 -17.46
C ALA A 91 5.08 4.52 -18.64
N GLY A 92 3.83 4.98 -18.75
CA GLY A 92 2.91 4.56 -19.82
C GLY A 92 2.34 3.17 -19.61
N ILE A 93 2.24 2.70 -18.36
CA ILE A 93 1.60 1.43 -18.05
C ILE A 93 0.08 1.62 -18.04
N GLU A 94 -0.62 0.71 -18.72
CA GLU A 94 -2.08 0.72 -18.80
C GLU A 94 -2.71 0.48 -17.43
N MET A 95 -3.31 1.53 -16.87
CA MET A 95 -3.99 1.55 -15.58
C MET A 95 -5.45 1.98 -15.75
N TYR A 96 -6.34 1.48 -14.88
CA TYR A 96 -7.73 1.97 -14.79
C TYR A 96 -7.80 3.41 -14.27
N GLY A 97 -6.87 3.78 -13.40
CA GLY A 97 -6.78 5.11 -12.83
C GLY A 97 -5.64 5.20 -11.81
N LEU A 98 -5.32 6.43 -11.42
CA LEU A 98 -4.38 6.68 -10.34
C LEU A 98 -4.97 6.22 -9.01
N VAL A 99 -4.12 5.70 -8.13
CA VAL A 99 -4.48 5.32 -6.76
C VAL A 99 -4.02 6.41 -5.82
N THR A 100 -4.94 6.87 -4.98
CA THR A 100 -4.68 7.77 -3.87
C THR A 100 -4.79 6.99 -2.57
N ALA A 101 -3.95 7.32 -1.59
CA ALA A 101 -4.02 6.68 -0.27
C ALA A 101 -3.87 7.72 0.83
N CYS A 102 -4.50 7.47 1.97
CA CYS A 102 -4.45 8.31 3.15
C CYS A 102 -4.38 7.42 4.40
N SER A 103 -3.66 7.89 5.40
CA SER A 103 -3.67 7.35 6.76
C SER A 103 -4.61 8.16 7.64
N SER A 104 -5.17 7.49 8.64
CA SER A 104 -6.01 8.08 9.66
C SER A 104 -5.80 7.36 10.98
N ILE A 105 -5.90 8.07 12.08
CA ILE A 105 -5.83 7.51 13.43
C ILE A 105 -7.02 7.95 14.25
N ILE A 106 -7.26 7.21 15.33
CA ILE A 106 -8.24 7.58 16.34
C ILE A 106 -7.51 7.90 17.64
N VAL A 107 -7.70 9.14 18.10
CA VAL A 107 -7.17 9.65 19.36
C VAL A 107 -8.35 10.19 20.16
N ALA A 108 -8.54 9.68 21.38
CA ALA A 108 -9.54 10.19 22.32
C ALA A 108 -10.97 10.37 21.72
N ASN A 109 -11.40 9.43 20.88
CA ASN A 109 -12.72 9.42 20.21
C ASN A 109 -12.89 10.45 19.07
N GLU A 110 -11.80 11.04 18.60
CA GLU A 110 -11.74 11.87 17.39
C GLU A 110 -10.94 11.17 16.29
N VAL A 111 -11.34 11.37 15.02
CA VAL A 111 -10.63 10.84 13.85
C VAL A 111 -9.71 11.92 13.30
N TRP A 112 -8.43 11.63 13.26
CA TRP A 112 -7.40 12.52 12.72
C TRP A 112 -6.91 11.95 11.39
N LEU A 113 -6.79 12.80 10.37
CA LEU A 113 -6.31 12.43 9.05
C LEU A 113 -4.85 12.87 8.91
N ASP A 114 -4.05 12.03 8.27
CA ASP A 114 -2.61 12.26 8.04
C ASP A 114 -1.82 12.59 9.32
N PRO A 115 -1.79 11.66 10.29
CA PRO A 115 -1.09 11.89 11.54
C PRO A 115 0.42 11.77 11.40
N THR A 116 1.11 12.52 12.25
CA THR A 116 2.57 12.49 12.42
C THR A 116 2.98 11.29 13.29
N LYS A 117 4.25 10.86 13.23
CA LYS A 117 4.78 9.76 14.07
C LYS A 117 4.45 9.91 15.57
N THR A 118 4.58 11.11 16.10
CA THR A 118 4.32 11.40 17.53
C THR A 118 2.83 11.26 17.91
N GLU A 119 1.94 11.42 16.93
CA GLU A 119 0.49 11.29 17.11
C GLU A 119 0.06 9.83 16.97
N SER A 120 0.67 9.09 16.05
CA SER A 120 0.44 7.64 15.88
C SER A 120 0.77 6.86 17.17
N GLU A 121 1.83 7.23 17.88
CA GLU A 121 2.20 6.62 19.18
C GLU A 121 1.14 6.84 20.29
N ARG A 122 0.33 7.90 20.19
CA ARG A 122 -0.74 8.21 21.15
C ARG A 122 -2.11 7.69 20.69
N SER A 123 -2.17 7.10 19.51
CA SER A 123 -3.40 6.59 18.92
C SER A 123 -3.83 5.26 19.54
N GLN A 124 -5.13 5.01 19.53
CA GLN A 124 -5.71 3.72 19.94
C GLN A 124 -5.84 2.75 18.76
N SER A 125 -5.97 3.30 17.56
CA SER A 125 -6.07 2.56 16.31
C SER A 125 -5.62 3.42 15.14
N SER A 126 -5.05 2.77 14.13
CA SER A 126 -4.71 3.37 12.85
C SER A 126 -5.43 2.67 11.70
N LEU A 127 -5.74 3.43 10.66
CA LEU A 127 -6.41 2.97 9.45
C LEU A 127 -5.73 3.60 8.24
N ILE A 128 -5.40 2.76 7.27
CA ILE A 128 -4.85 3.15 5.98
C ILE A 128 -5.91 2.82 4.93
N LEU A 129 -6.28 3.82 4.14
CA LEU A 129 -7.24 3.70 3.05
C LEU A 129 -6.54 4.01 1.74
N ALA A 130 -6.67 3.12 0.76
CA ALA A 130 -6.32 3.38 -0.62
C ALA A 130 -7.58 3.32 -1.50
N CYS A 131 -7.73 4.29 -2.39
CA CYS A 131 -8.88 4.43 -3.26
C CYS A 131 -8.48 4.89 -4.65
N MET A 132 -9.35 4.62 -5.62
CA MET A 132 -9.23 5.09 -6.98
C MET A 132 -10.29 6.16 -7.22
N PRO A 133 -9.93 7.45 -7.16
CA PRO A 133 -10.90 8.54 -7.27
C PRO A 133 -11.62 8.57 -8.62
N ALA A 134 -10.97 8.08 -9.69
CA ALA A 134 -11.59 7.99 -11.02
C ALA A 134 -12.81 7.05 -11.07
N LEU A 135 -12.83 5.99 -10.25
CA LEU A 135 -13.91 5.02 -10.18
C LEU A 135 -14.76 5.15 -8.89
N GLY A 136 -14.32 5.97 -7.93
CA GLY A 136 -14.95 6.07 -6.61
C GLY A 136 -14.85 4.77 -5.79
N THR A 137 -13.93 3.87 -6.15
CA THR A 137 -13.81 2.55 -5.52
C THR A 137 -12.62 2.49 -4.56
N VAL A 138 -12.80 1.88 -3.40
CA VAL A 138 -11.72 1.58 -2.46
C VAL A 138 -10.93 0.37 -2.97
N THR A 139 -9.60 0.49 -3.04
CA THR A 139 -8.70 -0.57 -3.52
C THR A 139 -8.16 -1.40 -2.37
N CYS A 140 -7.80 -0.76 -1.26
CA CYS A 140 -7.26 -1.42 -0.09
C CYS A 140 -7.68 -0.68 1.18
N LEU A 141 -7.96 -1.43 2.24
CA LEU A 141 -8.17 -0.91 3.58
C LEU A 141 -7.38 -1.80 4.54
N SER A 142 -6.54 -1.18 5.35
CA SER A 142 -5.81 -1.85 6.43
C SER A 142 -6.11 -1.13 7.73
N GLN A 143 -6.54 -1.88 8.74
CA GLN A 143 -6.88 -1.35 10.05
C GLN A 143 -6.10 -2.11 11.10
N THR A 144 -5.45 -1.38 11.99
CA THR A 144 -4.67 -1.92 13.10
C THR A 144 -5.11 -1.27 14.41
N GLY A 145 -5.34 -2.09 15.43
CA GLY A 145 -5.74 -1.62 16.76
C GLY A 145 -7.21 -1.88 17.11
N SER A 146 -7.56 -1.53 18.34
CA SER A 146 -8.89 -1.80 18.90
C SER A 146 -9.82 -0.63 18.57
N MET A 147 -10.59 -0.78 17.50
CA MET A 147 -11.68 0.15 17.21
C MET A 147 -12.94 -0.32 17.93
N THR A 148 -13.37 0.43 18.94
CA THR A 148 -14.73 0.29 19.44
C THR A 148 -15.61 1.00 18.42
N ALA A 149 -16.43 0.25 17.68
CA ALA A 149 -17.39 0.86 16.77
C ALA A 149 -18.28 1.78 17.60
N MET A 150 -18.14 3.10 17.41
CA MET A 150 -19.18 4.01 17.88
C MET A 150 -20.43 3.65 17.08
N HIS A 151 -21.37 3.01 17.77
CA HIS A 151 -22.74 2.84 17.30
C HIS A 151 -23.35 4.23 17.20
N GLY A 152 -23.09 4.92 16.08
CA GLY A 152 -23.92 6.01 15.62
C GLY A 152 -25.23 5.39 15.19
N THR A 153 -26.22 5.37 16.07
CA THR A 153 -27.62 5.32 15.64
C THR A 153 -27.80 6.46 14.65
N MET A 154 -27.99 6.14 13.37
CA MET A 154 -28.65 7.07 12.45
C MET A 154 -30.07 7.24 12.96
N SER A 155 -30.26 8.17 13.90
CA SER A 155 -31.56 8.75 14.17
C SER A 155 -31.89 9.67 12.99
N ASP A 156 -32.90 9.26 12.24
CA ASP A 156 -33.82 10.05 11.41
C ASP A 156 -33.48 11.54 11.23
N ALA A 157 -33.07 11.89 10.02
CA ALA A 157 -33.23 13.23 9.47
C ALA A 157 -33.88 13.13 8.09
N LEU A 158 -35.18 12.85 8.09
CA LEU A 158 -36.15 13.24 7.06
C LEU A 158 -37.27 14.02 7.76
#